data_AF-A0A1E3NU90-F1
#
_entry.id   AF-A0A1E3NU90-F1
#
_cell.length_a   1.000
_cell.length_b   1.000
_cell.length_c   1.000
_cell.angle_alpha   90.00
_cell.angle_beta   90.00
_cell.angle_gamma   90.00
#
_symmetry.space_group_name_H-M   'P 1'
#
loop_
_entity.id
_entity.type
_entity.pdbx_description
1 polymer ?
#
loop_
_entity_poly.entity_id
_entity_poly.type
_entity_poly.pdbx_seq_one_letter_code
_entity_poly.pdbx_strand_id
1 'polypeptide(L)'
;MFDCDLVYLNLGGLEISFENLMLIKKKFLNLKSLCIANTSIDIESLVEFLKPPNDEKLITSQRYQQLEFLDLTANRFINRWSIDNPHFLNCCPSLVAFEFSIKIINELEQIGGKLITRNDYNERVVWKTFDSLGRRGWVFKVDDFKNQDNLSKIGLTEYDIDTGRKIFKILKQPDFLKNVNKKISVSKGVLFNADEVFGDLERGIYKYYGMKM
;
A
#
# COMPACT_ATOMS: atom_id res chain seq x y z
N MET A 1 -20.82 -5.96 18.96
CA MET A 1 -21.16 -6.96 17.93
C MET A 1 -21.75 -6.23 16.73
N PHE A 2 -20.85 -5.77 15.86
CA PHE A 2 -21.03 -5.52 14.44
C PHE A 2 -19.62 -5.74 13.89
N ASP A 3 -19.22 -7.00 13.87
CA ASP A 3 -17.90 -7.43 13.40
C ASP A 3 -17.95 -7.40 11.87
N CYS A 4 -17.87 -6.20 11.31
CA CYS A 4 -17.64 -6.04 9.88
C CYS A 4 -16.21 -6.52 9.60
N ASP A 5 -16.09 -7.73 9.05
CA ASP A 5 -14.84 -8.37 8.65
C ASP A 5 -14.30 -7.78 7.34
N LEU A 6 -14.14 -6.46 7.31
CA LEU A 6 -13.62 -5.76 6.14
C LEU A 6 -12.11 -5.96 6.05
N VAL A 7 -11.69 -6.70 5.03
CA VAL A 7 -10.26 -6.89 4.70
C VAL A 7 -9.73 -5.76 3.81
N TYR A 8 -10.60 -5.15 3.00
CA TYR A 8 -10.23 -4.10 2.06
C TYR A 8 -11.26 -2.97 2.11
N LEU A 9 -10.80 -1.73 2.22
CA LEU A 9 -11.67 -0.56 2.29
C LEU A 9 -11.12 0.56 1.41
N ASN A 10 -11.94 1.07 0.50
CA ASN A 10 -11.60 2.21 -0.34
C ASN A 10 -12.60 3.34 -0.13
N LEU A 11 -12.08 4.45 0.39
CA LEU A 11 -12.75 5.71 0.70
C LEU A 11 -12.20 6.87 -0.16
N GLY A 12 -11.52 6.55 -1.27
CA GLY A 12 -10.92 7.55 -2.14
C GLY A 12 -11.94 8.59 -2.63
N GLY A 13 -11.57 9.86 -2.52
CA GLY A 13 -12.43 10.99 -2.89
C GLY A 13 -13.50 11.37 -1.85
N LEU A 14 -13.58 10.66 -0.72
CA LEU A 14 -14.38 11.11 0.42
C LEU A 14 -13.58 12.07 1.29
N GLU A 15 -14.30 12.95 1.99
CA GLU A 15 -13.71 13.78 3.04
C GLU A 15 -13.51 12.89 4.28
N ILE A 16 -12.25 12.72 4.68
CA ILE A 16 -11.85 11.83 5.78
C ILE A 16 -11.07 12.68 6.79
N SER A 17 -11.59 12.77 8.01
CA SER A 17 -10.89 13.40 9.12
C SER A 17 -9.99 12.40 9.86
N PHE A 18 -9.12 12.92 10.72
CA PHE A 18 -8.29 12.09 11.60
C PHE A 18 -9.15 11.20 12.53
N GLU A 19 -10.27 11.71 13.03
CA GLU A 19 -11.22 10.94 13.85
C GLU A 19 -11.82 9.76 13.08
N ASN A 20 -12.07 9.92 11.78
CA ASN A 20 -12.51 8.82 10.94
C ASN A 20 -11.44 7.72 10.83
N LEU A 21 -10.17 8.09 10.65
CA LEU A 21 -9.06 7.13 10.64
C LEU A 21 -8.94 6.38 11.97
N MET A 22 -9.04 7.08 13.10
CA MET A 22 -8.97 6.45 14.42
C MET A 22 -10.17 5.53 14.68
N LEU A 23 -11.35 5.88 14.18
CA LEU A 23 -12.51 5.00 14.21
C LEU A 23 -12.30 3.73 13.39
N ILE A 24 -11.74 3.86 12.18
CA ILE A 24 -11.39 2.75 11.29
C ILE A 24 -10.40 1.82 11.98
N LYS A 25 -9.33 2.37 12.57
CA LYS A 25 -8.30 1.63 13.32
C LYS A 25 -8.89 0.78 14.44
N LYS A 26 -9.86 1.35 15.18
CA LYS A 26 -10.52 0.68 16.30
C LYS A 26 -11.54 -0.37 15.88
N LYS A 27 -12.29 -0.13 14.80
CA LYS A 27 -13.42 -0.98 14.39
C LYS A 27 -13.02 -2.13 13.47
N PHE A 28 -12.06 -1.92 12.56
CA PHE A 28 -11.74 -2.88 11.50
C PHE A 28 -10.37 -3.53 11.75
N LEU A 29 -10.30 -4.44 12.72
CA LEU A 29 -9.05 -5.09 13.12
C LEU A 29 -8.46 -5.97 12.00
N ASN A 30 -9.31 -6.55 11.15
CA ASN A 30 -8.90 -7.41 10.04
C ASN A 30 -8.60 -6.64 8.74
N LEU A 31 -8.63 -5.31 8.78
CA LEU A 31 -8.36 -4.48 7.60
C LEU A 31 -6.89 -4.59 7.17
N LYS A 32 -6.69 -5.05 5.94
CA LYS A 32 -5.37 -5.23 5.31
C LYS A 32 -5.05 -4.15 4.29
N SER A 33 -6.04 -3.59 3.62
CA SER A 33 -5.85 -2.49 2.68
C SER A 33 -6.82 -1.34 2.92
N LEU A 34 -6.27 -0.13 2.94
CA LEU A 34 -7.02 1.10 3.03
C LEU A 34 -6.65 2.01 1.85
N CYS A 35 -7.64 2.51 1.13
CA CYS A 35 -7.46 3.56 0.14
C CYS A 35 -8.14 4.84 0.62
N ILE A 36 -7.35 5.89 0.74
CA ILE A 36 -7.75 7.25 1.12
C ILE A 36 -7.18 8.24 0.09
N ALA A 37 -7.25 7.86 -1.18
CA ALA A 37 -6.80 8.68 -2.28
C ALA A 37 -7.60 10.00 -2.36
N ASN A 38 -6.97 11.06 -2.88
CA ASN A 38 -7.57 12.39 -3.02
C ASN A 38 -8.04 12.99 -1.68
N THR A 39 -7.27 12.77 -0.61
CA THR A 39 -7.51 13.33 0.72
C THR A 39 -6.47 14.40 1.08
N SER A 40 -6.70 15.11 2.18
CA SER A 40 -5.77 16.10 2.73
C SER A 40 -5.38 15.75 4.16
N ILE A 41 -5.07 14.48 4.43
CA ILE A 41 -4.54 14.04 5.72
C ILE A 41 -3.02 14.24 5.72
N ASP A 42 -2.50 14.92 6.74
CA ASP A 42 -1.07 15.19 6.93
C ASP A 42 -0.29 13.95 7.41
N ILE A 43 1.05 14.06 7.38
CA ILE A 43 1.95 12.94 7.70
C ILE A 43 1.81 12.54 9.16
N GLU A 44 1.75 13.52 10.06
CA GLU A 44 1.70 13.30 11.51
C GLU A 44 0.45 12.51 11.90
N SER A 45 -0.70 12.89 11.34
CA SER A 45 -1.97 12.18 11.45
C SER A 45 -1.88 10.75 10.90
N LEU A 46 -1.24 10.56 9.74
CA LEU A 46 -1.05 9.23 9.16
C LEU A 46 -0.13 8.36 10.02
N VAL A 47 0.97 8.92 10.55
CA VAL A 47 1.90 8.21 11.43
C VAL A 47 1.19 7.75 12.70
N GLU A 48 0.39 8.62 13.33
CA GLU A 48 -0.37 8.27 14.53
C GLU A 48 -1.44 7.20 14.23
N PHE A 49 -2.12 7.31 13.09
CA PHE A 49 -3.04 6.27 12.62
C PHE A 49 -2.33 4.93 12.39
N LEU A 50 -1.13 4.92 11.81
CA LEU A 50 -0.41 3.71 11.43
C LEU A 50 0.37 3.04 12.57
N LYS A 51 0.69 3.79 13.64
CA LYS A 51 1.45 3.28 14.79
C LYS A 51 0.73 2.11 15.48
N PRO A 52 1.44 1.07 15.95
CA PRO A 52 0.84 0.06 16.82
C PRO A 52 0.32 0.68 18.13
N PRO A 53 -0.64 0.03 18.82
CA PRO A 53 -1.09 0.49 20.13
C PRO A 53 0.05 0.42 21.16
N ASN A 54 0.00 1.25 22.20
CA ASN A 54 1.00 1.24 23.28
C ASN A 54 0.82 0.08 24.28
N ASP A 55 -0.30 -0.66 24.22
CA ASP A 55 -0.57 -1.78 25.12
C ASP A 55 0.14 -3.05 24.65
N GLU A 56 1.19 -3.45 25.37
CA GLU A 56 1.97 -4.65 25.08
C GLU A 56 1.10 -5.92 24.96
N LYS A 57 0.01 -6.05 25.73
CA LYS A 57 -0.87 -7.22 25.63
C LYS A 57 -1.55 -7.28 24.28
N LEU A 58 -1.97 -6.12 23.73
CA LEU A 58 -2.56 -6.05 22.39
C LEU A 58 -1.50 -6.34 21.32
N ILE A 59 -0.26 -5.86 21.51
CA ILE A 59 0.84 -6.12 20.59
C ILE A 59 1.15 -7.62 20.53
N THR A 60 1.40 -8.25 21.68
CA THR A 60 1.78 -9.68 21.76
C THR A 60 0.65 -10.60 21.28
N SER A 61 -0.60 -10.25 21.58
CA SER A 61 -1.77 -11.01 21.10
C SER A 61 -2.16 -10.70 19.65
N GLN A 62 -1.49 -9.74 19.00
CA GLN A 62 -1.80 -9.23 17.66
C GLN A 62 -3.27 -8.78 17.51
N ARG A 63 -3.90 -8.33 18.61
CA ARG A 63 -5.30 -7.88 18.63
C ARG A 63 -5.42 -6.40 18.29
N TYR A 64 -4.84 -6.00 17.18
CA TYR A 64 -4.93 -4.64 16.65
C TYR A 64 -4.86 -4.68 15.12
N GLN A 65 -5.24 -3.58 14.48
CA GLN A 65 -5.19 -3.49 13.02
C GLN A 65 -3.75 -3.60 12.50
N GLN A 66 -3.52 -4.56 11.61
CA GLN A 66 -2.24 -4.80 10.94
C GLN A 66 -2.37 -4.50 9.46
N LEU A 67 -2.43 -3.20 9.13
CA LEU A 67 -2.56 -2.73 7.76
C LEU A 67 -1.31 -3.12 6.96
N GLU A 68 -1.52 -3.65 5.76
CA GLU A 68 -0.46 -4.07 4.83
C GLU A 68 -0.32 -3.09 3.66
N PHE A 69 -1.43 -2.47 3.24
CA PHE A 69 -1.48 -1.60 2.06
C PHE A 69 -2.19 -0.28 2.35
N LEU A 70 -1.56 0.82 1.99
CA LEU A 70 -2.14 2.15 2.09
C LEU A 70 -2.03 2.91 0.76
N ASP A 71 -3.17 3.30 0.20
CA ASP A 71 -3.22 4.12 -1.01
C ASP A 71 -3.45 5.59 -0.67
N LEU A 72 -2.42 6.39 -0.97
CA LEU A 72 -2.31 7.83 -0.73
C LEU A 72 -2.22 8.60 -2.06
N THR A 73 -2.68 8.00 -3.15
CA THR A 73 -2.67 8.66 -4.46
C THR A 73 -3.36 10.03 -4.36
N ALA A 74 -2.73 11.06 -4.92
CA ALA A 74 -3.23 12.42 -4.93
C ALA A 74 -3.56 13.01 -3.54
N ASN A 75 -2.88 12.54 -2.48
CA ASN A 75 -2.91 13.26 -1.20
C ASN A 75 -2.15 14.60 -1.32
N ARG A 76 -2.74 15.69 -0.81
CA ARG A 76 -2.21 17.05 -0.95
C ARG A 76 -0.92 17.31 -0.16
N PHE A 77 -0.73 16.62 0.97
CA PHE A 77 0.37 16.85 1.90
C PHE A 77 1.53 15.85 1.76
N ILE A 78 1.36 14.82 0.93
CA ILE A 78 2.41 13.85 0.66
C ILE A 78 3.16 14.22 -0.63
N ASN A 79 4.48 14.33 -0.51
CA ASN A 79 5.40 14.54 -1.62
C ASN A 79 6.67 13.70 -1.41
N ARG A 80 7.64 13.79 -2.32
CA ARG A 80 8.91 13.04 -2.21
C ARG A 80 9.64 13.28 -0.87
N TRP A 81 9.65 14.50 -0.35
CA TRP A 81 10.33 14.83 0.92
C TRP A 81 9.63 14.22 2.13
N SER A 82 8.29 14.12 2.07
CA SER A 82 7.48 13.41 3.06
C SER A 82 7.86 11.94 3.18
N ILE A 83 8.17 11.31 2.04
CA ILE A 83 8.46 9.86 1.95
C ILE A 83 9.90 9.55 2.33
N ASP A 84 10.82 10.50 2.11
CA ASP A 84 12.21 10.41 2.59
C ASP A 84 12.33 10.36 4.12
N ASN A 85 11.23 10.60 4.86
CA ASN A 85 11.19 10.49 6.31
C ASN A 85 11.14 9.02 6.79
N PRO A 86 12.19 8.50 7.45
CA PRO A 86 12.20 7.13 7.97
C PRO A 86 11.08 6.86 8.99
N HIS A 87 10.67 7.88 9.75
CA HIS A 87 9.61 7.74 10.74
C HIS A 87 8.28 7.41 10.06
N PHE A 88 7.98 8.03 8.92
CA PHE A 88 6.77 7.75 8.16
C PHE A 88 6.82 6.37 7.50
N LEU A 89 7.94 6.02 6.87
CA LEU A 89 8.07 4.70 6.22
C LEU A 89 8.01 3.54 7.22
N ASN A 90 8.57 3.71 8.41
CA ASN A 90 8.70 2.64 9.40
C ASN A 90 7.67 2.71 10.55
N CYS A 91 6.69 3.63 10.50
CA CYS A 91 5.70 3.79 11.58
C CYS A 91 4.81 2.55 11.80
N CYS A 92 4.68 1.67 10.80
CA CYS A 92 3.86 0.47 10.86
C CYS A 92 4.66 -0.77 10.45
N PRO A 93 4.93 -1.71 11.38
CA PRO A 93 5.69 -2.92 11.08
C PRO A 93 5.03 -3.80 10.01
N SER A 94 3.69 -3.92 10.04
CA SER A 94 2.92 -4.76 9.11
C SER A 94 2.82 -4.19 7.71
N LEU A 95 3.14 -2.90 7.51
CA LEU A 95 2.97 -2.26 6.22
C LEU A 95 3.97 -2.81 5.20
N VAL A 96 3.43 -3.22 4.05
CA VAL A 96 4.15 -3.83 2.93
C VAL A 96 4.33 -2.84 1.80
N ALA A 97 3.30 -2.06 1.45
CA ALA A 97 3.41 -1.10 0.36
C ALA A 97 2.49 0.12 0.53
N PHE A 98 2.98 1.24 0.01
CA PHE A 98 2.20 2.44 -0.27
C PHE A 98 1.90 2.53 -1.76
N GLU A 99 0.72 3.03 -2.12
CA GLU A 99 0.37 3.44 -3.49
C GLU A 99 0.37 4.97 -3.57
N PHE A 100 1.06 5.52 -4.56
CA PHE A 100 1.23 6.97 -4.76
C PHE A 100 0.94 7.37 -6.21
N SER A 101 0.75 8.67 -6.42
CA SER A 101 0.70 9.27 -7.76
C SER A 101 2.01 9.06 -8.50
N ILE A 102 1.95 8.83 -9.82
CA ILE A 102 3.12 8.59 -10.66
C ILE A 102 4.19 9.69 -10.57
N LYS A 103 3.78 10.95 -10.33
CA LYS A 103 4.71 12.07 -10.11
C LYS A 103 5.73 11.77 -9.00
N ILE A 104 5.24 11.30 -7.85
CA ILE A 104 6.09 10.98 -6.69
C ILE A 104 7.01 9.80 -7.02
N ILE A 105 6.48 8.78 -7.71
CA ILE A 105 7.27 7.61 -8.12
C ILE A 105 8.40 8.04 -9.04
N ASN A 106 8.13 8.87 -10.05
CA ASN A 106 9.16 9.39 -10.95
C ASN A 106 10.22 10.21 -10.22
N GLU A 107 9.82 11.05 -9.25
CA GLU A 107 10.75 11.82 -8.41
C GLU A 107 11.67 10.89 -7.57
N LEU A 108 11.14 9.76 -7.09
CA LEU A 108 11.92 8.75 -6.37
C LEU A 108 12.81 7.92 -7.30
N GLU A 109 12.35 7.60 -8.51
CA GLU A 109 13.16 6.91 -9.53
C GLU A 109 14.37 7.75 -9.97
N GLN A 110 14.22 9.08 -10.05
CA GLN A 110 15.34 10.00 -10.35
C GLN A 110 16.49 9.93 -9.33
N ILE A 111 16.21 9.53 -8.09
CA ILE A 111 17.23 9.33 -7.04
C ILE A 111 17.62 7.84 -6.87
N GLY A 112 17.27 7.00 -7.85
CA GLY A 112 17.63 5.58 -7.90
C GLY A 112 16.54 4.61 -7.47
N GLY A 113 15.31 5.09 -7.22
CA GLY A 113 14.12 4.26 -7.00
C GLY A 113 14.17 3.40 -5.73
N LYS A 114 15.10 3.70 -4.82
CA LYS A 114 15.41 2.91 -3.63
C LYS A 114 15.66 3.82 -2.44
N LEU A 115 14.92 3.58 -1.36
CA LEU A 115 15.11 4.24 -0.07
C LEU A 115 15.61 3.22 0.94
N ILE A 116 16.66 3.57 1.68
CA ILE A 116 17.23 2.70 2.72
C ILE A 116 17.06 3.42 4.05
N THR A 117 16.34 2.79 4.96
CA THR A 117 16.06 3.31 6.31
C THR A 117 16.50 2.30 7.36
N ARG A 118 16.32 2.66 8.63
CA ARG A 118 16.50 1.76 9.77
C ARG A 118 15.24 1.72 10.62
N ASN A 119 14.88 0.54 11.11
CA ASN A 119 13.77 0.39 12.07
C ASN A 119 14.26 0.72 13.49
N ASP A 120 13.35 0.61 14.47
CA ASP A 120 13.63 0.88 15.88
C ASP A 120 14.70 -0.07 16.48
N TYR A 121 14.89 -1.24 15.89
CA TYR A 121 15.95 -2.20 16.23
C TYR A 121 17.26 -1.94 15.49
N ASN A 122 17.38 -0.81 14.79
CA ASN A 122 18.53 -0.42 13.99
C ASN A 122 18.83 -1.37 12.81
N GLU A 123 17.88 -2.22 12.42
CA GLU A 123 17.98 -3.12 11.28
C GLU A 123 17.72 -2.36 9.98
N ARG A 124 18.40 -2.77 8.92
CA ARG A 124 18.28 -2.15 7.60
C ARG A 124 16.93 -2.50 6.98
N VAL A 125 16.13 -1.49 6.67
CA VAL A 125 14.88 -1.64 5.91
C VAL A 125 15.06 -1.03 4.52
N VAL A 126 14.67 -1.77 3.48
CA VAL A 126 14.80 -1.31 2.10
C VAL A 126 13.41 -1.15 1.51
N TRP A 127 13.15 0.03 0.97
CA TRP A 127 11.95 0.35 0.22
C TRP A 127 12.31 0.57 -1.24
N LYS A 128 11.49 0.05 -2.16
CA LYS A 128 11.69 0.20 -3.60
C LYS A 128 10.44 0.70 -4.28
N THR A 129 10.67 1.39 -5.38
CA THR A 129 9.62 1.85 -6.27
C THR A 129 9.23 0.75 -7.26
N PHE A 130 7.96 0.75 -7.66
CA PHE A 130 7.43 -0.04 -8.77
C PHE A 130 6.47 0.85 -9.55
N ASP A 131 6.82 1.18 -10.80
CA ASP A 131 5.95 1.91 -11.71
C ASP A 131 4.91 0.96 -12.34
N SER A 132 3.64 1.37 -12.34
CA SER A 132 2.56 0.66 -13.04
C SER A 132 2.56 0.87 -14.56
N LEU A 133 3.43 1.75 -15.08
CA LEU A 133 3.37 2.33 -16.43
C LEU A 133 2.07 3.10 -16.68
N GLY A 134 1.49 3.64 -15.61
CA GLY A 134 0.18 4.29 -15.59
C GLY A 134 0.19 5.58 -14.78
N ARG A 135 -0.97 5.92 -14.18
CA ARG A 135 -1.12 7.15 -13.39
C ARG A 135 -0.61 7.05 -11.95
N ARG A 136 -0.22 5.85 -11.52
CA ARG A 136 0.10 5.50 -10.14
C ARG A 136 1.30 4.55 -10.10
N GLY A 137 1.88 4.38 -8.93
CA GLY A 137 2.85 3.32 -8.68
C GLY A 137 2.97 3.06 -7.19
N TRP A 138 3.92 2.23 -6.80
CA TRP A 138 4.04 1.78 -5.43
C TRP A 138 5.43 2.02 -4.88
N VAL A 139 5.50 2.25 -3.58
CA VAL A 139 6.71 2.14 -2.77
C VAL A 139 6.51 0.96 -1.83
N PHE A 140 7.26 -0.11 -2.02
CA PHE A 140 7.09 -1.37 -1.30
C PHE A 140 8.34 -1.74 -0.49
N LYS A 141 8.11 -2.38 0.65
CA LYS A 141 9.15 -2.92 1.53
C LYS A 141 9.69 -4.20 0.90
N VAL A 142 11.01 -4.26 0.76
CA VAL A 142 11.70 -5.45 0.26
C VAL A 142 11.89 -6.44 1.40
N ASP A 143 11.62 -7.70 1.11
CA ASP A 143 11.86 -8.83 2.01
C ASP A 143 12.38 -10.05 1.25
N ASP A 144 13.04 -10.96 1.95
CA ASP A 144 13.73 -12.10 1.33
C ASP A 144 12.80 -13.19 0.79
N PHE A 145 11.50 -13.13 1.09
CA PHE A 145 10.56 -14.24 0.82
C PHE A 145 9.50 -13.89 -0.23
N LYS A 146 8.76 -12.80 0.00
CA LYS A 146 7.57 -12.37 -0.75
C LYS A 146 7.89 -11.24 -1.73
N ASN A 147 8.70 -10.25 -1.32
CA ASN A 147 8.96 -9.04 -2.12
C ASN A 147 10.46 -8.83 -2.35
N GLN A 148 11.12 -9.85 -2.91
CA GLN A 148 12.56 -9.84 -3.14
C GLN A 148 13.01 -8.70 -4.07
N ASP A 149 14.22 -8.20 -3.82
CA ASP A 149 14.92 -7.28 -4.73
C ASP A 149 15.41 -8.03 -5.98
N ASN A 150 14.49 -8.36 -6.87
CA ASN A 150 14.79 -8.97 -8.16
C ASN A 150 14.87 -7.94 -9.31
N LEU A 151 14.57 -6.66 -9.04
CA LEU A 151 14.63 -5.58 -10.02
C LEU A 151 16.06 -5.38 -10.55
N SER A 152 17.08 -5.57 -9.72
CA SER A 152 18.50 -5.49 -10.14
C SER A 152 18.95 -6.65 -11.03
N LYS A 153 18.18 -7.75 -11.08
CA LYS A 153 18.44 -8.91 -11.96
C LYS A 153 17.76 -8.77 -13.32
N ILE A 154 16.98 -7.72 -13.53
CA ILE A 154 16.29 -7.46 -14.79
C ILE A 154 17.32 -7.06 -15.85
N GLY A 155 17.36 -7.82 -16.95
CA GLY A 155 18.26 -7.58 -18.09
C GLY A 155 19.57 -8.37 -18.05
N LEU A 156 19.90 -9.03 -16.95
CA LEU A 156 21.03 -9.96 -16.90
C LEU A 156 20.63 -11.28 -17.56
N THR A 157 21.22 -11.56 -18.73
CA THR A 157 21.09 -12.87 -19.37
C THR A 157 22.09 -13.82 -18.73
N GLU A 158 21.60 -14.75 -17.93
CA GLU A 158 22.42 -15.81 -17.36
C GLU A 158 22.43 -17.01 -18.29
N TYR A 159 23.60 -17.63 -18.41
CA TYR A 159 23.79 -18.87 -19.12
C TYR A 159 24.19 -19.94 -18.12
N ASP A 160 23.64 -21.14 -18.29
CA ASP A 160 24.09 -22.32 -17.59
C ASP A 160 25.51 -22.66 -18.08
N ILE A 161 26.48 -22.70 -17.16
CA ILE A 161 27.91 -22.83 -17.49
C ILE A 161 28.22 -24.20 -18.10
N ASP A 162 27.52 -25.24 -17.65
CA ASP A 162 27.78 -26.63 -18.07
C ASP A 162 27.12 -26.95 -19.42
N THR A 163 25.97 -26.34 -19.71
CA THR A 163 25.18 -26.63 -20.93
C THR A 163 25.17 -25.51 -21.96
N GLY A 164 25.66 -24.31 -21.61
CA GLY A 164 25.64 -23.11 -22.45
C GLY A 164 24.24 -22.57 -22.76
N ARG A 165 23.20 -23.11 -22.12
CA ARG A 165 21.80 -22.74 -22.41
C ARG A 165 21.45 -21.44 -21.69
N LYS A 166 20.70 -20.58 -22.39
CA LYS A 166 20.15 -19.35 -21.81
C LYS A 166 19.15 -19.72 -20.71
N ILE A 167 19.38 -19.22 -19.49
CA ILE A 167 18.47 -19.39 -18.37
C ILE A 167 17.38 -18.32 -18.46
N PHE A 168 16.15 -18.75 -18.77
CA PHE A 168 14.98 -17.86 -18.75
C PHE A 168 14.52 -17.66 -17.31
N LYS A 169 14.95 -16.56 -16.69
CA LYS A 169 14.39 -16.14 -15.40
C LYS A 169 13.03 -15.50 -15.62
N ILE A 170 11.96 -16.20 -15.22
CA ILE A 170 10.64 -15.59 -15.10
C ILE A 170 10.71 -14.65 -13.89
N LEU A 171 10.77 -13.34 -14.17
CA LEU A 171 10.72 -12.32 -13.13
C LEU A 171 9.35 -12.37 -12.48
N LYS A 172 9.30 -12.82 -11.23
CA LYS A 172 8.08 -12.75 -10.43
C LYS A 172 7.87 -11.29 -10.02
N GLN A 173 6.71 -10.75 -10.36
CA GLN A 173 6.23 -9.50 -9.81
C GLN A 173 6.16 -9.60 -8.27
N PRO A 174 6.35 -8.49 -7.54
CA PRO A 174 6.18 -8.49 -6.09
C PRO A 174 4.85 -9.10 -5.66
N ASP A 175 4.87 -9.99 -4.67
CA ASP A 175 3.67 -10.74 -4.26
C ASP A 175 2.54 -9.82 -3.79
N PHE A 176 2.87 -8.64 -3.26
CA PHE A 176 1.87 -7.68 -2.79
C PHE A 176 0.87 -7.26 -3.88
N LEU A 177 1.28 -7.23 -5.15
CA LEU A 177 0.42 -6.83 -6.26
C LEU A 177 -0.79 -7.76 -6.45
N LYS A 178 -0.73 -9.01 -5.96
CA LYS A 178 -1.88 -9.93 -5.96
C LYS A 178 -3.06 -9.41 -5.14
N ASN A 179 -2.78 -8.62 -4.10
CA ASN A 179 -3.78 -8.13 -3.14
C ASN A 179 -4.27 -6.72 -3.47
N VAL A 180 -3.51 -5.94 -4.23
CA VAL A 180 -3.88 -4.57 -4.65
C VAL A 180 -5.18 -4.54 -5.48
N ASN A 181 -5.48 -5.65 -6.15
CA ASN A 181 -6.60 -5.81 -7.06
C ASN A 181 -7.95 -6.13 -6.38
N LYS A 182 -7.97 -6.36 -5.07
CA LYS A 182 -9.18 -6.69 -4.31
C LYS A 182 -9.51 -5.50 -3.42
N LYS A 183 -10.31 -4.52 -3.89
CA LYS A 183 -10.72 -3.37 -3.05
C LYS A 183 -12.24 -3.27 -3.02
N ILE A 184 -12.85 -3.29 -1.84
CA ILE A 184 -14.26 -2.90 -1.66
C ILE A 184 -14.30 -1.37 -1.70
N SER A 185 -14.99 -0.81 -2.69
CA SER A 185 -15.08 0.61 -2.97
C SER A 185 -16.38 1.19 -2.41
N VAL A 186 -16.23 2.13 -1.50
CA VAL A 186 -17.30 3.03 -1.07
C VAL A 186 -16.95 4.40 -1.64
N SER A 187 -17.15 4.59 -2.94
CA SER A 187 -16.89 5.87 -3.61
C SER A 187 -18.20 6.51 -4.07
N LYS A 188 -18.33 7.83 -3.94
CA LYS A 188 -19.36 8.59 -4.64
C LYS A 188 -18.94 8.70 -6.10
N GLY A 189 -19.56 7.88 -6.96
CA GLY A 189 -19.46 8.07 -8.41
C GLY A 189 -20.05 9.41 -8.84
N VAL A 190 -19.62 9.91 -10.00
CA VAL A 190 -20.03 11.20 -10.61
C VAL A 190 -21.48 11.16 -11.17
N LEU A 191 -22.31 10.19 -10.77
CA LEU A 191 -23.63 9.96 -11.35
C LEU A 191 -24.72 10.05 -10.28
N PHE A 192 -25.75 10.85 -10.59
CA PHE A 192 -26.83 11.30 -9.72
C PHE A 192 -27.88 10.21 -9.39
N ASN A 193 -28.52 10.36 -8.22
CA ASN A 193 -29.70 9.67 -7.66
C ASN A 193 -29.60 8.15 -7.44
N ALA A 194 -29.70 7.72 -6.18
CA ALA A 194 -29.41 6.37 -5.71
C ALA A 194 -30.67 5.61 -5.25
N ASP A 195 -30.90 4.44 -5.83
CA ASP A 195 -31.66 3.33 -5.25
C ASP A 195 -30.74 2.08 -5.22
N GLU A 196 -30.72 1.35 -4.10
CA GLU A 196 -29.59 0.57 -3.60
C GLU A 196 -29.49 -0.90 -4.09
N VAL A 197 -28.35 -1.33 -4.67
CA VAL A 197 -27.86 -2.75 -4.63
C VAL A 197 -26.31 -2.83 -4.73
N PHE A 198 -25.66 -3.74 -3.99
CA PHE A 198 -24.22 -4.08 -4.14
C PHE A 198 -23.94 -4.82 -5.47
N GLY A 199 -22.88 -4.46 -6.19
CA GLY A 199 -22.51 -5.15 -7.41
C GLY A 199 -21.01 -5.15 -7.74
N ASP A 200 -20.61 -6.19 -8.46
CA ASP A 200 -19.22 -6.41 -8.88
C ASP A 200 -18.96 -5.72 -10.22
N LEU A 201 -17.90 -4.92 -10.29
CA LEU A 201 -17.42 -4.31 -11.53
C LEU A 201 -15.90 -4.50 -11.64
N GLU A 202 -15.44 -5.09 -12.75
CA GLU A 202 -14.00 -5.23 -13.04
C GLU A 202 -13.56 -4.13 -14.03
N ARG A 203 -12.48 -3.40 -13.72
CA ARG A 203 -11.89 -2.39 -14.61
C ARG A 203 -10.36 -2.49 -14.57
N GLY A 204 -9.78 -3.09 -15.62
CA GLY A 204 -8.34 -3.36 -15.69
C GLY A 204 -7.93 -4.44 -14.69
N ILE A 205 -6.84 -4.23 -13.95
CA ILE A 205 -6.39 -5.17 -12.90
C ILE A 205 -7.26 -5.13 -11.64
N TYR A 206 -8.09 -4.11 -11.45
CA TYR A 206 -8.85 -3.90 -10.21
C TYR A 206 -10.24 -4.56 -10.27
N LYS A 207 -10.57 -5.33 -9.23
CA LYS A 207 -11.95 -5.70 -8.90
C LYS A 207 -12.51 -4.68 -7.93
N TYR A 208 -13.56 -3.98 -8.35
CA TYR A 208 -14.29 -3.03 -7.53
C TYR A 208 -15.54 -3.74 -7.00
N TYR A 209 -15.65 -3.85 -5.69
CA TYR A 209 -16.93 -4.17 -5.04
C TYR A 209 -17.55 -2.84 -4.66
N GLY A 210 -18.46 -2.35 -5.49
CA GLY A 210 -19.14 -1.09 -5.24
C GLY A 210 -20.59 -1.34 -4.87
N MET A 211 -21.25 -0.32 -4.33
CA MET A 211 -22.67 -0.19 -4.64
C MET A 211 -22.76 -0.05 -6.16
N LYS A 212 -23.44 -0.99 -6.82
CA LYS A 212 -23.78 -0.82 -8.23
C LYS A 212 -24.78 0.33 -8.26
N MET A 213 -24.43 1.37 -9.02
CA MET A 213 -25.40 2.37 -9.46
C MET A 213 -26.35 1.73 -10.46
#